data_AF-R6IEC3-F1
#
_entry.id   AF-R6IEC3-F1
#
_cell.length_a   1.000
_cell.length_b   1.000
_cell.length_c   1.000
_cell.angle_alpha   90.00
_cell.angle_beta   90.00
_cell.angle_gamma   90.00
#
_symmetry.space_group_name_H-M   'P 1'
#
loop_
_entity.id
_entity.type
_entity.pdbx_description
1 polymer ?
#
loop_
_entity_poly.entity_id
_entity_poly.type
_entity_poly.pdbx_seq_one_letter_code
_entity_poly.pdbx_strand_id
1 'polypeptide(L)'
;MNEQEWQACVNHVAGGEYPVPRGMISNYNDWRCRSTVGRALYWMDEVEAAMHVLATILDVEPDMEDAPEMGLSEAEHKVLCLRDIAEIVWKLARNEDAALNYLDQAYALSRAYKHPFRSASRGDMFYRRLAILREVGKEEQAVQEAEKMLELEAGNDGINPYRYFAYKFLAEHEHNNGDDEKAAQLFAEAFRYYPVSEAGERDLAKAAAAETAAGRYKAYVFCSTIQYKPWEELPPAIIRRDL
;
A
#
# COMPACT_ATOMS: atom_id res chain seq x y z
N MET A 1 -4.48 24.19 -11.32
CA MET A 1 -5.50 23.59 -12.18
C MET A 1 -6.70 24.51 -12.26
N ASN A 2 -7.15 24.83 -13.48
CA ASN A 2 -8.39 25.57 -13.72
C ASN A 2 -9.59 24.63 -13.89
N GLU A 3 -10.80 25.19 -13.98
CA GLU A 3 -12.05 24.41 -14.08
C GLU A 3 -12.11 23.55 -15.35
N GLN A 4 -11.62 24.04 -16.48
CA GLN A 4 -11.65 23.31 -17.75
C GLN A 4 -10.73 22.07 -17.70
N GLU A 5 -9.51 22.24 -17.19
CA GLU A 5 -8.55 21.15 -16.96
C GLU A 5 -9.14 20.10 -16.02
N TRP A 6 -9.76 20.53 -14.92
CA TRP A 6 -10.42 19.63 -13.98
C TRP A 6 -11.54 18.82 -14.63
N GLN A 7 -12.44 19.47 -15.37
CA GLN A 7 -13.55 18.78 -16.04
C GLN A 7 -13.05 17.81 -17.10
N ALA A 8 -11.95 18.11 -17.80
CA ALA A 8 -11.32 17.17 -18.72
C ALA A 8 -10.85 15.90 -17.99
N CYS A 9 -10.15 16.04 -16.86
CA CYS A 9 -9.74 14.90 -16.02
C CYS A 9 -10.95 14.09 -15.53
N VAL A 10 -11.98 14.74 -14.99
CA VAL A 10 -13.20 14.07 -14.50
C VAL A 10 -13.91 13.31 -15.61
N ASN A 11 -14.06 13.93 -16.79
CA ASN A 11 -14.71 13.30 -17.93
C ASN A 11 -13.94 12.08 -18.42
N HIS A 12 -12.62 12.17 -18.45
CA HIS A 12 -11.75 11.06 -18.83
C HIS A 12 -11.88 9.89 -17.86
N VAL A 13 -11.73 10.15 -16.55
CA VAL A 13 -11.84 9.13 -15.49
C VAL A 13 -13.26 8.52 -15.42
N ALA A 14 -14.30 9.29 -15.71
CA ALA A 14 -15.68 8.81 -15.74
C ALA A 14 -16.03 8.01 -17.01
N GLY A 15 -15.24 8.13 -18.08
CA GLY A 15 -15.53 7.56 -19.40
C GLY A 15 -14.60 6.44 -19.86
N GLY A 16 -13.57 6.10 -19.06
CA GLY A 16 -12.59 5.07 -19.40
C GLY A 16 -13.12 3.63 -19.31
N GLU A 17 -12.22 2.66 -19.54
CA GLU A 17 -12.53 1.22 -19.47
C GLU A 17 -13.05 0.79 -18.09
N TYR A 18 -12.53 1.41 -17.03
CA TYR A 18 -12.96 1.24 -15.64
C TYR A 18 -13.49 2.57 -15.10
N PRO A 19 -14.74 2.95 -15.44
CA PRO A 19 -15.25 4.29 -15.17
C PRO A 19 -15.52 4.50 -13.68
N VAL A 20 -15.03 5.61 -13.12
CA VAL A 20 -15.36 6.02 -11.75
C VAL A 20 -16.67 6.81 -11.73
N PRO A 21 -17.64 6.48 -10.85
CA PRO A 21 -18.92 7.18 -10.79
C PRO A 21 -18.76 8.68 -10.54
N ARG A 22 -19.41 9.52 -11.37
CA ARG A 22 -19.31 10.98 -11.27
C ARG A 22 -19.63 11.54 -9.88
N GLY A 23 -20.56 10.91 -9.15
CA GLY A 23 -20.90 11.30 -7.78
C GLY A 23 -19.73 11.23 -6.79
N MET A 24 -18.68 10.45 -7.10
CA MET A 24 -17.48 10.30 -6.26
C MET A 24 -16.32 11.23 -6.67
N ILE A 25 -16.41 11.91 -7.82
CA ILE A 25 -15.25 12.60 -8.42
C ILE A 25 -15.52 14.00 -8.95
N SER A 26 -16.76 14.48 -9.01
CA SER A 26 -17.07 15.73 -9.72
C SER A 26 -16.82 17.00 -8.90
N ASN A 27 -16.85 16.92 -7.55
CA ASN A 27 -16.73 18.09 -6.69
C ASN A 27 -15.27 18.49 -6.47
N TYR A 28 -14.78 19.49 -7.20
CA TYR A 28 -13.39 19.98 -7.06
C TYR A 28 -13.04 20.45 -5.64
N ASN A 29 -13.99 21.06 -4.93
CA ASN A 29 -13.77 21.60 -3.59
C ASN A 29 -13.64 20.48 -2.54
N ASP A 30 -14.16 19.29 -2.84
CA ASP A 30 -13.89 18.10 -2.05
C ASP A 30 -12.54 17.52 -2.47
N TRP A 31 -11.55 17.64 -1.58
CA TRP A 31 -10.20 17.18 -1.86
C TRP A 31 -10.13 15.66 -2.04
N ARG A 32 -11.09 14.89 -1.50
CA ARG A 32 -11.20 13.43 -1.70
C ARG A 32 -11.60 13.09 -3.13
N CYS A 33 -12.42 13.93 -3.78
CA CYS A 33 -12.70 13.81 -5.21
C CYS A 33 -11.41 14.02 -6.03
N ARG A 34 -10.62 15.04 -5.69
CA ARG A 34 -9.32 15.32 -6.35
C ARG A 34 -8.32 14.18 -6.14
N SER A 35 -8.22 13.66 -4.91
CA SER A 35 -7.46 12.45 -4.57
C SER A 35 -7.88 11.28 -5.46
N THR A 36 -9.17 11.00 -5.57
CA THR A 36 -9.70 9.88 -6.37
C THR A 36 -9.39 10.04 -7.85
N VAL A 37 -9.59 11.23 -8.42
CA VAL A 37 -9.27 11.51 -9.84
C VAL A 37 -7.79 11.37 -10.10
N GLY A 38 -6.93 11.98 -9.28
CA GLY A 38 -5.49 11.92 -9.45
C GLY A 38 -4.94 10.49 -9.40
N ARG A 39 -5.45 9.68 -8.47
CA ARG A 39 -5.08 8.26 -8.37
C ARG A 39 -5.61 7.42 -9.52
N ALA A 40 -6.84 7.67 -9.98
CA ALA A 40 -7.39 6.99 -11.14
C ALA A 40 -6.58 7.27 -12.41
N LEU A 41 -6.18 8.53 -12.64
CA LEU A 41 -5.28 8.91 -13.72
C LEU A 41 -3.94 8.17 -13.63
N TYR A 42 -3.37 8.05 -12.43
CA TYR A 42 -2.13 7.29 -12.23
C TYR A 42 -2.29 5.82 -12.63
N TRP A 43 -3.41 5.18 -12.28
CA TRP A 43 -3.69 3.80 -12.69
C TRP A 43 -3.95 3.63 -14.19
N MET A 44 -4.35 4.71 -14.87
CA MET A 44 -4.47 4.77 -16.33
C MET A 44 -3.13 5.08 -17.02
N ASP A 45 -2.02 5.13 -16.27
CA ASP A 45 -0.67 5.50 -16.75
C ASP A 45 -0.56 6.95 -17.27
N GLU A 46 -1.53 7.82 -16.91
CA GLU A 46 -1.56 9.24 -17.25
C GLU A 46 -0.76 10.05 -16.21
N VAL A 47 0.53 9.75 -16.10
CA VAL A 47 1.39 10.15 -14.96
C VAL A 47 1.48 11.67 -14.77
N GLU A 48 1.59 12.46 -15.84
CA GLU A 48 1.67 13.93 -15.74
C GLU A 48 0.37 14.55 -15.22
N ALA A 49 -0.77 14.10 -15.76
CA ALA A 49 -2.08 14.56 -15.33
C ALA A 49 -2.37 14.13 -13.89
N ALA A 50 -1.99 12.90 -13.53
CA ALA A 50 -2.08 12.39 -12.17
C ALA A 50 -1.29 13.28 -11.20
N MET A 51 -0.03 13.58 -11.50
CA MET A 51 0.80 14.45 -10.66
C MET A 51 0.22 15.86 -10.53
N HIS A 52 -0.31 16.43 -11.63
CA HIS A 52 -0.92 17.75 -11.60
C HIS A 52 -2.12 17.82 -10.64
N VAL A 53 -2.97 16.78 -10.64
CA VAL A 53 -4.13 16.70 -9.75
C VAL A 53 -3.70 16.40 -8.30
N LEU A 54 -2.82 15.42 -8.11
CA LEU A 54 -2.33 14.98 -6.80
C LEU A 54 -1.51 16.06 -6.08
N ALA A 55 -0.82 16.94 -6.81
CA ALA A 55 -0.14 18.07 -6.20
C ALA A 55 -1.10 19.02 -5.47
N THR A 56 -2.37 19.09 -5.89
CA THR A 56 -3.36 20.01 -5.27
C THR A 56 -3.79 19.62 -3.86
N ILE A 57 -3.43 18.42 -3.39
CA ILE A 57 -3.80 17.90 -2.08
C ILE A 57 -2.62 17.77 -1.12
N LEU A 58 -1.41 18.16 -1.54
CA LEU A 58 -0.19 18.03 -0.73
C LEU A 58 -0.28 18.80 0.59
N ASP A 59 -0.86 20.00 0.57
CA ASP A 59 -1.00 20.87 1.75
C ASP A 59 -2.30 20.65 2.54
N VAL A 60 -3.12 19.67 2.15
CA VAL A 60 -4.37 19.35 2.86
C VAL A 60 -4.06 18.46 4.07
N GLU A 61 -4.50 18.88 5.25
CA GLU A 61 -4.49 18.05 6.46
C GLU A 61 -5.78 17.23 6.52
N PRO A 62 -5.72 15.89 6.59
CA PRO A 62 -6.92 15.06 6.68
C PRO A 62 -7.55 15.12 8.08
N ASP A 63 -8.87 14.98 8.16
CA ASP A 63 -9.52 14.69 9.44
C ASP A 63 -9.15 13.28 9.93
N MET A 64 -8.45 13.21 11.06
CA MET A 64 -7.95 11.96 11.65
C MET A 64 -9.03 11.18 12.41
N GLU A 65 -10.18 11.79 12.66
CA GLU A 65 -11.35 11.16 13.29
C GLU A 65 -12.42 10.79 12.25
N ASP A 66 -12.24 11.13 10.97
CA ASP A 66 -13.12 10.69 9.88
C ASP A 66 -13.02 9.17 9.72
N ALA A 67 -14.05 8.47 10.16
CA ALA A 67 -14.14 7.01 10.11
C ALA A 67 -15.44 6.56 9.44
N PRO A 68 -15.58 6.76 8.12
CA PRO A 68 -16.84 6.56 7.44
C PRO A 68 -17.27 5.08 7.43
N GLU A 69 -18.58 4.84 7.51
CA GLU A 69 -19.17 3.49 7.43
C GLU A 69 -18.92 2.82 6.07
N MET A 70 -18.76 3.60 5.01
CA MET A 70 -18.45 3.16 3.65
C MET A 70 -17.47 4.13 2.97
N GLY A 71 -16.64 3.61 2.06
CA GLY A 71 -15.62 4.41 1.39
C GLY A 71 -14.38 4.62 2.24
N LEU A 72 -13.37 5.28 1.68
CA LEU A 72 -12.10 5.54 2.36
C LEU A 72 -12.26 6.71 3.34
N SER A 73 -11.55 6.65 4.46
CA SER A 73 -11.40 7.84 5.30
C SER A 73 -10.52 8.88 4.65
N GLU A 74 -10.60 10.10 5.16
CA GLU A 74 -9.69 11.18 4.82
C GLU A 74 -8.21 10.79 5.06
N ALA A 75 -7.89 10.20 6.21
CA ALA A 75 -6.53 9.72 6.46
C ALA A 75 -6.06 8.69 5.40
N GLU A 76 -6.91 7.73 5.05
CA GLU A 76 -6.58 6.71 4.05
C GLU A 76 -6.42 7.33 2.64
N HIS A 77 -7.28 8.28 2.25
CA HIS A 77 -7.13 9.05 1.01
C HIS A 77 -5.76 9.74 0.94
N LYS A 78 -5.36 10.42 2.01
CA LYS A 78 -4.09 11.14 2.07
C LYS A 78 -2.89 10.20 2.00
N VAL A 79 -2.90 9.10 2.76
CA VAL A 79 -1.83 8.09 2.73
C VAL A 79 -1.64 7.51 1.33
N LEU A 80 -2.73 7.11 0.68
CA LEU A 80 -2.70 6.55 -0.67
C LEU A 80 -2.18 7.55 -1.70
N CYS A 81 -2.56 8.81 -1.58
CA CYS A 81 -2.05 9.85 -2.46
C CYS A 81 -0.57 10.11 -2.27
N LEU A 82 -0.08 10.19 -1.03
CA LEU A 82 1.35 10.36 -0.76
C LEU A 82 2.17 9.19 -1.30
N ARG A 83 1.66 7.96 -1.15
CA ARG A 83 2.27 6.76 -1.76
C ARG A 83 2.34 6.86 -3.28
N ASP A 84 1.24 7.23 -3.93
CA ASP A 84 1.19 7.31 -5.39
C ASP A 84 2.08 8.46 -5.92
N ILE A 85 2.15 9.61 -5.21
CA ILE A 85 3.10 10.70 -5.52
C ILE A 85 4.55 10.23 -5.37
N ALA A 86 4.87 9.50 -4.29
CA ALA A 86 6.22 8.97 -4.10
C ALA A 86 6.64 8.08 -5.27
N GLU A 87 5.74 7.22 -5.75
CA GLU A 87 6.00 6.34 -6.88
C GLU A 87 6.17 7.11 -8.20
N ILE A 88 5.35 8.13 -8.44
CA ILE A 88 5.48 9.01 -9.61
C ILE A 88 6.83 9.73 -9.60
N VAL A 89 7.18 10.36 -8.49
CA VAL A 89 8.45 11.08 -8.31
C VAL A 89 9.64 10.14 -8.52
N TRP A 90 9.56 8.94 -7.97
CA TRP A 90 10.61 7.94 -8.14
C TRP A 90 10.74 7.48 -9.59
N LYS A 91 9.64 7.10 -10.25
CA LYS A 91 9.65 6.62 -11.65
C LYS A 91 10.13 7.67 -12.64
N LEU A 92 9.69 8.93 -12.48
CA LEU A 92 10.00 10.00 -13.44
C LEU A 92 11.35 10.66 -13.19
N ALA A 93 11.66 10.99 -11.94
CA ALA A 93 12.81 11.82 -11.60
C ALA A 93 13.94 11.05 -10.92
N ARG A 94 13.70 9.80 -10.49
CA ARG A 94 14.63 9.03 -9.64
C ARG A 94 15.11 9.85 -8.43
N ASN A 95 14.25 10.73 -7.93
CA ASN A 95 14.56 11.59 -6.80
C ASN A 95 14.27 10.80 -5.51
N GLU A 96 15.33 10.20 -4.97
CA GLU A 96 15.29 9.41 -3.74
C GLU A 96 14.70 10.22 -2.58
N ASP A 97 15.30 11.37 -2.26
CA ASP A 97 14.94 12.17 -1.08
C ASP A 97 13.46 12.55 -1.09
N ALA A 98 12.95 13.01 -2.24
CA ALA A 98 11.55 13.42 -2.37
C ALA A 98 10.61 12.21 -2.26
N ALA A 99 10.92 11.09 -2.91
CA ALA A 99 10.10 9.89 -2.85
C ALA A 99 10.03 9.33 -1.42
N LEU A 100 11.19 9.22 -0.74
CA LEU A 100 11.26 8.75 0.64
C LEU A 100 10.52 9.69 1.60
N ASN A 101 10.64 11.01 1.42
CA ASN A 101 9.92 11.98 2.25
C ASN A 101 8.39 11.85 2.14
N TYR A 102 7.85 11.57 0.96
CA TYR A 102 6.41 11.32 0.81
C TYR A 102 5.98 9.99 1.43
N LEU A 103 6.79 8.92 1.30
CA LEU A 103 6.53 7.65 1.97
C LEU A 103 6.60 7.78 3.50
N ASP A 104 7.51 8.59 4.03
CA ASP A 104 7.62 8.84 5.48
C ASP A 104 6.40 9.57 6.03
N GLN A 105 5.89 10.56 5.29
CA GLN A 105 4.63 11.22 5.64
C GLN A 105 3.46 10.24 5.58
N ALA A 106 3.38 9.41 4.53
CA ALA A 106 2.34 8.40 4.38
C ALA A 106 2.38 7.38 5.55
N TYR A 107 3.59 6.96 5.93
CA TYR A 107 3.83 6.04 7.05
C TYR A 107 3.49 6.67 8.41
N ALA A 108 3.92 7.91 8.66
CA ALA A 108 3.61 8.61 9.90
C ALA A 108 2.09 8.77 10.07
N LEU A 109 1.41 9.17 9.01
CA LEU A 109 -0.05 9.32 8.99
C LEU A 109 -0.76 7.97 9.17
N SER A 110 -0.30 6.92 8.49
CA SER A 110 -0.87 5.58 8.65
C SER A 110 -0.69 5.04 10.07
N ARG A 111 0.38 5.39 10.80
CA ARG A 111 0.52 5.00 12.21
C ARG A 111 -0.31 5.84 13.17
N ALA A 112 -0.54 7.12 12.85
CA ALA A 112 -1.31 8.02 13.70
C ALA A 112 -2.83 7.74 13.66
N TYR A 113 -3.33 7.29 12.51
CA TYR A 113 -4.76 7.03 12.31
C TYR A 113 -5.25 5.80 13.08
N LYS A 114 -6.30 5.94 13.89
CA LYS A 114 -6.75 4.90 14.84
C LYS A 114 -7.86 3.99 14.33
N HIS A 115 -8.49 4.34 13.22
CA HIS A 115 -9.58 3.54 12.66
C HIS A 115 -9.10 2.65 11.52
N PRO A 116 -9.86 1.62 11.12
CA PRO A 116 -9.42 0.67 10.11
C PRO A 116 -9.15 1.30 8.74
N PHE A 117 -8.10 0.83 8.06
CA PHE A 117 -7.94 1.03 6.61
C PHE A 117 -8.79 -0.01 5.85
N ARG A 118 -9.41 0.42 4.75
CA ARG A 118 -10.32 -0.44 3.96
C ARG A 118 -9.69 -1.04 2.72
N SER A 119 -8.68 -0.38 2.16
CA SER A 119 -8.13 -0.70 0.84
C SER A 119 -6.63 -0.97 0.84
N ALA A 120 -5.88 -0.39 1.78
CA ALA A 120 -4.42 -0.52 1.81
C ALA A 120 -3.94 -1.29 3.04
N SER A 121 -2.81 -1.98 2.87
CA SER A 121 -2.01 -2.44 4.00
C SER A 121 -1.12 -1.31 4.47
N ARG A 122 -1.13 -0.98 5.76
CA ARG A 122 -0.29 0.11 6.28
C ARG A 122 1.21 -0.14 6.13
N GLY A 123 1.62 -1.42 6.12
CA GLY A 123 3.01 -1.80 5.94
C GLY A 123 3.52 -1.70 4.50
N ASP A 124 2.65 -1.52 3.51
CA ASP A 124 3.02 -1.37 2.09
C ASP A 124 3.91 -0.13 1.87
N MET A 125 3.60 0.97 2.56
CA MET A 125 4.37 2.22 2.50
C MET A 125 5.79 2.01 3.02
N PHE A 126 5.92 1.28 4.11
CA PHE A 126 7.22 0.90 4.67
C PHE A 126 7.99 -0.02 3.73
N TYR A 127 7.34 -1.05 3.20
CA TYR A 127 7.94 -1.98 2.24
C TYR A 127 8.47 -1.25 1.00
N ARG A 128 7.69 -0.31 0.46
CA ARG A 128 8.09 0.46 -0.71
C ARG A 128 9.32 1.30 -0.45
N ARG A 129 9.44 1.90 0.74
CA ARG A 129 10.64 2.62 1.18
C ARG A 129 11.87 1.70 1.14
N LEU A 130 11.77 0.50 1.69
CA LEU A 130 12.87 -0.49 1.64
C LEU A 130 13.25 -0.85 0.20
N ALA A 131 12.25 -1.00 -0.68
CA ALA A 131 12.49 -1.27 -2.10
C ALA A 131 13.23 -0.12 -2.81
N ILE A 132 12.87 1.16 -2.55
CA ILE A 132 13.60 2.31 -3.11
C ILE A 132 15.05 2.31 -2.62
N LEU A 133 15.27 2.09 -1.32
CA LEU A 133 16.62 2.00 -0.74
C LEU A 133 17.46 0.90 -1.42
N ARG A 134 16.88 -0.28 -1.67
CA ARG A 134 17.52 -1.35 -2.45
C ARG A 134 17.85 -0.88 -3.87
N GLU A 135 16.90 -0.24 -4.57
CA GLU A 135 17.09 0.25 -5.95
C GLU A 135 18.23 1.29 -6.08
N VAL A 136 18.48 2.11 -5.06
CA VAL A 136 19.59 3.09 -5.04
C VAL A 136 20.91 2.50 -4.49
N GLY A 137 20.97 1.19 -4.26
CA GLY A 137 22.19 0.53 -3.75
C GLY A 137 22.42 0.71 -2.24
N LYS A 138 21.40 1.12 -1.48
CA LYS A 138 21.40 1.24 -0.01
C LYS A 138 20.74 0.02 0.64
N GLU A 139 21.02 -1.18 0.13
CA GLU A 139 20.36 -2.41 0.59
C GLU A 139 20.69 -2.75 2.05
N GLU A 140 21.93 -2.54 2.51
CA GLU A 140 22.29 -2.73 3.93
C GLU A 140 21.47 -1.83 4.86
N GLN A 141 21.22 -0.58 4.46
CA GLN A 141 20.34 0.32 5.21
C GLN A 141 18.90 -0.22 5.23
N ALA A 142 18.40 -0.70 4.10
CA ALA A 142 17.05 -1.27 4.02
C ALA A 142 16.90 -2.51 4.91
N VAL A 143 17.92 -3.38 4.98
CA VAL A 143 17.95 -4.54 5.89
C VAL A 143 17.89 -4.08 7.35
N GLN A 144 18.74 -3.11 7.74
CA GLN A 144 18.73 -2.57 9.10
C GLN A 144 17.38 -1.93 9.47
N GLU A 145 16.75 -1.21 8.54
CA GLU A 145 15.41 -0.64 8.76
C GLU A 145 14.33 -1.73 8.91
N ALA A 146 14.42 -2.84 8.15
CA ALA A 146 13.54 -4.00 8.28
C ALA A 146 13.71 -4.69 9.65
N GLU A 147 14.94 -4.95 10.07
CA GLU A 147 15.24 -5.55 11.38
C GLU A 147 14.74 -4.68 12.53
N LYS A 148 15.00 -3.36 12.46
CA LYS A 148 14.48 -2.41 13.45
C LYS A 148 12.95 -2.39 13.50
N MET A 149 12.27 -2.56 12.37
CA MET A 149 10.81 -2.68 12.37
C MET A 149 10.34 -3.90 13.15
N LEU A 150 11.02 -5.05 13.00
CA LEU A 150 10.70 -6.25 13.75
C LEU A 150 10.91 -6.05 15.26
N GLU A 151 11.94 -5.32 15.66
CA GLU A 151 12.17 -4.95 17.07
C GLU A 151 11.06 -4.05 17.61
N LEU A 152 10.68 -3.02 16.86
CA LEU A 152 9.62 -2.08 17.26
C LEU A 152 8.26 -2.77 17.41
N GLU A 153 7.99 -3.77 16.58
CA GLU A 153 6.72 -4.49 16.52
C GLU A 153 6.74 -5.81 17.31
N ALA A 154 7.81 -6.09 18.07
CA ALA A 154 8.02 -7.37 18.74
C ALA A 154 6.87 -7.74 19.71
N GLY A 155 6.25 -6.75 20.35
CA GLY A 155 5.11 -6.93 21.26
C GLY A 155 3.72 -6.92 20.60
N ASN A 156 3.65 -6.70 19.29
CA ASN A 156 2.39 -6.63 18.55
C ASN A 156 2.11 -7.97 17.87
N ASP A 157 1.53 -8.90 18.64
CA ASP A 157 1.15 -10.23 18.19
C ASP A 157 -0.08 -10.22 17.26
N GLY A 158 -0.23 -11.27 16.46
CA GLY A 158 -1.35 -11.44 15.53
C GLY A 158 -1.08 -10.85 14.14
N ILE A 159 -2.15 -10.41 13.47
CA ILE A 159 -2.03 -9.80 12.13
C ILE A 159 -1.28 -8.47 12.27
N ASN A 160 -0.13 -8.38 11.60
CA ASN A 160 0.74 -7.22 11.69
C ASN A 160 1.37 -6.94 10.31
N PRO A 161 0.88 -5.92 9.59
CA PRO A 161 1.38 -5.63 8.26
C PRO A 161 2.86 -5.21 8.27
N TYR A 162 3.35 -4.54 9.31
CA TYR A 162 4.74 -4.10 9.39
C TYR A 162 5.69 -5.28 9.56
N ARG A 163 5.36 -6.23 10.43
CA ARG A 163 6.14 -7.47 10.58
C ARG A 163 6.12 -8.31 9.31
N TYR A 164 4.95 -8.48 8.70
CA TYR A 164 4.83 -9.18 7.42
C TYR A 164 5.78 -8.61 6.37
N PHE A 165 5.73 -7.30 6.14
CA PHE A 165 6.53 -6.66 5.10
C PHE A 165 8.02 -6.58 5.43
N ALA A 166 8.39 -6.45 6.70
CA ALA A 166 9.78 -6.55 7.13
C ALA A 166 10.36 -7.96 6.86
N TYR A 167 9.66 -9.01 7.29
CA TYR A 167 10.08 -10.39 7.00
C TYR A 167 10.08 -10.70 5.50
N LYS A 168 9.09 -10.21 4.74
CA LYS A 168 9.06 -10.35 3.28
C LYS A 168 10.31 -9.72 2.64
N PHE A 169 10.66 -8.49 3.02
CA PHE A 169 11.85 -7.82 2.49
C PHE A 169 13.14 -8.60 2.79
N LEU A 170 13.28 -9.07 4.04
CA LEU A 170 14.43 -9.89 4.45
C LEU A 170 14.47 -11.23 3.71
N ALA A 171 13.33 -11.88 3.47
CA ALA A 171 13.26 -13.10 2.67
C ALA A 171 13.78 -12.87 1.25
N GLU A 172 13.35 -11.79 0.60
CA GLU A 172 13.85 -11.41 -0.74
C GLU A 172 15.34 -11.08 -0.74
N HIS A 173 15.84 -10.45 0.32
CA HIS A 173 17.26 -10.16 0.47
C HIS A 173 18.10 -11.45 0.51
N GLU A 174 17.71 -12.42 1.33
CA GLU A 174 18.41 -13.71 1.43
C GLU A 174 18.35 -14.50 0.12
N HIS A 175 17.21 -14.46 -0.57
CA HIS A 175 17.09 -15.06 -1.90
C HIS A 175 18.07 -14.43 -2.90
N ASN A 176 18.17 -13.09 -2.92
CA ASN A 176 19.11 -12.38 -3.80
C ASN A 176 20.58 -12.71 -3.48
N ASN A 177 20.87 -13.06 -2.22
CA ASN A 177 22.19 -13.54 -1.79
C ASN A 177 22.43 -15.04 -2.06
N GLY A 178 21.43 -15.75 -2.61
CA GLY A 178 21.52 -17.17 -2.95
C GLY A 178 21.18 -18.13 -1.79
N ASP A 179 20.64 -17.63 -0.67
CA ASP A 179 20.20 -18.45 0.47
C ASP A 179 18.68 -18.67 0.43
N ASP A 180 18.25 -19.55 -0.47
CA ASP A 180 16.84 -19.92 -0.62
C ASP A 180 16.25 -20.58 0.63
N GLU A 181 17.07 -21.23 1.46
CA GLU A 181 16.60 -21.91 2.66
C GLU A 181 16.21 -20.87 3.72
N LYS A 182 17.10 -19.90 3.99
CA LYS A 182 16.80 -18.79 4.89
C LYS A 182 15.69 -17.90 4.33
N ALA A 183 15.67 -17.65 3.03
CA ALA A 183 14.60 -16.90 2.37
C ALA A 183 13.23 -17.56 2.59
N ALA A 184 13.12 -18.87 2.37
CA ALA A 184 11.87 -19.60 2.57
C ALA A 184 11.42 -19.60 4.04
N GLN A 185 12.36 -19.72 4.99
CA GLN A 185 12.06 -19.66 6.43
C GLN A 185 11.53 -18.28 6.84
N LEU A 186 12.19 -17.20 6.41
CA LEU A 186 11.75 -15.83 6.67
C LEU A 186 10.38 -15.55 6.05
N PHE A 187 10.12 -16.06 4.84
CA PHE A 187 8.82 -15.84 4.20
C PHE A 187 7.69 -16.62 4.91
N ALA A 188 7.97 -17.85 5.36
CA ALA A 188 7.04 -18.61 6.19
C ALA A 188 6.72 -17.87 7.49
N GLU A 189 7.73 -17.27 8.14
CA GLU A 189 7.55 -16.43 9.32
C GLU A 189 6.71 -15.18 8.99
N ALA A 190 6.94 -14.53 7.84
CA ALA A 190 6.14 -13.39 7.40
C ALA A 190 4.64 -13.72 7.40
N PHE A 191 4.25 -14.86 6.83
CA PHE A 191 2.84 -15.27 6.71
C PHE A 191 2.13 -15.52 8.04
N ARG A 192 2.86 -15.63 9.17
CA ARG A 192 2.23 -15.66 10.50
C ARG A 192 1.56 -14.34 10.87
N TYR A 193 1.97 -13.23 10.24
CA TYR A 193 1.43 -11.89 10.46
C TYR A 193 0.50 -11.44 9.32
N TYR A 194 0.21 -12.32 8.37
CA TYR A 194 -0.65 -12.04 7.22
C TYR A 194 -2.09 -12.53 7.46
N PRO A 195 -3.12 -11.77 7.07
CA PRO A 195 -4.52 -12.17 7.24
C PRO A 195 -4.88 -13.30 6.25
N VAL A 196 -4.87 -14.54 6.73
CA VAL A 196 -5.16 -15.73 5.91
C VAL A 196 -6.60 -16.24 6.08
N SER A 197 -7.17 -16.71 4.98
CA SER A 197 -8.40 -17.52 4.96
C SER A 197 -8.06 -19.00 4.98
N GLU A 198 -9.05 -19.87 5.16
CA GLU A 198 -8.86 -21.33 5.05
C GLU A 198 -8.26 -21.75 3.70
N ALA A 199 -8.60 -21.03 2.62
CA ALA A 199 -7.98 -21.24 1.32
C ALA A 199 -6.49 -20.88 1.34
N GLY A 200 -6.14 -19.75 1.98
CA GLY A 200 -4.75 -19.34 2.17
C GLY A 200 -3.96 -20.31 3.03
N GLU A 201 -4.54 -20.86 4.10
CA GLU A 201 -3.87 -21.89 4.91
C GLU A 201 -3.51 -23.13 4.08
N ARG A 202 -4.41 -23.57 3.18
CA ARG A 202 -4.12 -24.68 2.26
C ARG A 202 -3.02 -24.35 1.26
N ASP A 203 -3.04 -23.15 0.69
CA ASP A 203 -2.01 -22.70 -0.25
C ASP A 203 -0.64 -22.60 0.43
N LEU A 204 -0.59 -22.06 1.65
CA LEU A 204 0.64 -21.94 2.43
C LEU A 204 1.17 -23.31 2.88
N ALA A 205 0.28 -24.24 3.25
CA ALA A 205 0.68 -25.63 3.53
C ALA A 205 1.27 -26.30 2.29
N LYS A 206 0.68 -26.06 1.11
CA LYS A 206 1.24 -26.55 -0.16
C LYS A 206 2.59 -25.89 -0.48
N ALA A 207 2.74 -24.60 -0.21
CA ALA A 207 4.02 -23.90 -0.37
C ALA A 207 5.11 -24.48 0.54
N ALA A 208 4.78 -24.71 1.82
CA ALA A 208 5.69 -25.31 2.80
C ALA A 208 6.13 -26.73 2.42
N ALA A 209 5.26 -27.50 1.75
CA ALA A 209 5.52 -28.86 1.34
C ALA A 209 6.37 -29.00 0.07
N ALA A 210 6.79 -27.89 -0.58
CA ALA A 210 7.63 -27.97 -1.75
C ALA A 210 9.00 -28.61 -1.42
N GLU A 211 9.48 -29.48 -2.32
CA GLU A 211 10.64 -30.35 -2.07
C GLU A 211 11.95 -29.57 -1.92
N THR A 212 12.11 -28.48 -2.67
CA THR A 212 13.33 -27.66 -2.69
C THR A 212 13.11 -26.33 -2.00
N ALA A 213 14.17 -25.76 -1.40
CA ALA A 213 14.14 -24.44 -0.80
C ALA A 213 13.71 -23.36 -1.82
N ALA A 214 14.30 -23.37 -3.02
CA ALA A 214 13.91 -22.50 -4.13
C ALA A 214 12.43 -22.65 -4.51
N GLY A 215 11.92 -23.89 -4.52
CA GLY A 215 10.51 -24.19 -4.76
C GLY A 215 9.60 -23.63 -3.68
N ARG A 216 9.98 -23.76 -2.40
CA ARG A 216 9.25 -23.18 -1.25
C ARG A 216 9.21 -21.66 -1.35
N TYR A 217 10.36 -21.02 -1.54
CA TYR A 217 10.45 -19.56 -1.68
C TYR A 217 9.54 -19.07 -2.83
N LYS A 218 9.64 -19.67 -4.02
CA LYS A 218 8.80 -19.30 -5.17
C LYS A 218 7.31 -19.48 -4.90
N ALA A 219 6.92 -20.53 -4.18
CA ALA A 219 5.53 -20.76 -3.80
C ALA A 219 5.04 -19.70 -2.80
N TYR A 220 5.86 -19.30 -1.83
CA TYR A 220 5.54 -18.20 -0.92
C TYR A 220 5.44 -16.85 -1.64
N VAL A 221 6.35 -16.56 -2.59
CA VAL A 221 6.24 -15.38 -3.46
C VAL A 221 4.89 -15.37 -4.17
N PHE A 222 4.46 -16.49 -4.74
CA PHE A 222 3.15 -16.58 -5.39
C PHE A 222 2.00 -16.31 -4.41
N CYS A 223 2.01 -16.93 -3.22
CA CYS A 223 1.02 -16.66 -2.18
C CYS A 223 0.97 -15.18 -1.78
N SER A 224 2.10 -14.46 -1.83
CA SER A 224 2.16 -13.03 -1.49
C SER A 224 1.44 -12.12 -2.48
N THR A 225 1.06 -12.64 -3.64
CA THR A 225 0.28 -11.91 -4.65
C THR A 225 -1.23 -12.05 -4.45
N ILE A 226 -1.67 -12.90 -3.52
CA ILE A 226 -3.08 -13.21 -3.29
C ILE A 226 -3.58 -12.51 -2.03
N GLN A 227 -4.65 -11.74 -2.17
CA GLN A 227 -5.37 -11.21 -1.02
C GLN A 227 -6.33 -12.26 -0.46
N TYR A 228 -5.93 -12.96 0.61
CA TYR A 228 -6.75 -14.00 1.23
C TYR A 228 -7.88 -13.46 2.12
N LYS A 229 -7.61 -12.35 2.84
CA LYS A 229 -8.56 -11.57 3.63
C LYS A 229 -8.15 -10.09 3.63
N PRO A 230 -9.06 -9.17 4.00
CA PRO A 230 -8.69 -7.78 4.31
C PRO A 230 -7.65 -7.71 5.43
N TRP A 231 -6.82 -6.68 5.42
CA TRP A 231 -5.77 -6.46 6.43
C TRP A 231 -6.31 -6.07 7.80
N GLU A 232 -7.42 -5.34 7.82
CA GLU A 232 -8.01 -4.84 9.04
C GLU A 232 -9.49 -5.24 9.07
N GLU A 233 -9.97 -5.60 10.25
CA GLU A 233 -11.37 -5.92 10.44
C GLU A 233 -12.21 -4.65 10.32
N LEU A 234 -13.19 -4.68 9.42
CA LEU A 234 -14.09 -3.55 9.20
C LEU A 234 -15.33 -3.69 10.08
N PRO A 235 -15.86 -2.57 10.61
CA PRO A 235 -17.13 -2.61 11.33
C PRO A 235 -18.24 -3.12 10.39
N PRO A 236 -19.25 -3.83 10.93
CA PRO A 236 -20.37 -4.32 10.12
C PRO A 236 -21.05 -3.16 9.39
N ALA A 237 -21.25 -3.29 8.08
CA ALA A 237 -22.01 -2.32 7.31
C ALA A 237 -23.49 -2.38 7.72
N ILE A 238 -24.02 -1.29 8.29
CA ILE A 238 -25.44 -1.18 8.60
C ILE A 238 -26.15 -0.71 7.34
N ILE A 239 -26.70 -1.65 6.58
CA ILE A 239 -27.56 -1.32 5.42
C ILE A 239 -28.91 -0.83 5.96
N ARG A 240 -29.08 0.48 6.07
CA ARG A 240 -30.39 1.09 6.30
C ARG A 240 -31.20 0.96 5.00
N ARG A 241 -32.35 0.28 5.07
CA ARG A 241 -33.22 -0.01 3.91
C ARG A 241 -34.31 1.06 3.71
N ASP A 242 -34.14 2.18 4.38
CA ASP A 242 -35.12 3.22 4.58
C ASP A 242 -34.54 4.55 4.08
N LEU A 243 -34.40 4.63 2.75
CA LEU A 243 -34.35 5.85 1.92
C LEU A 243 -35.22 5.63 0.68
#